data_AF-A0A7W3TN08-F1
#
_entry.id   AF-A0A7W3TN08-F1
#
_cell.length_a   1.000
_cell.length_b   1.000
_cell.length_c   1.000
_cell.angle_alpha   90.00
_cell.angle_beta   90.00
_cell.angle_gamma   90.00
#
_symmetry.space_group_name_H-M   'P 1'
#
loop_
_entity.id
_entity.type
_entity.pdbx_description
1 polymer ?
#
loop_
_entity_poly.entity_id
_entity_poly.type
_entity_poly.pdbx_seq_one_letter_code
_entity_poly.pdbx_strand_id
1 'polypeptide(L)'
;MRPVLRPLRWPRTWFCAWLFFVAGVAVASLLPARDLPPLPFEGVDKLEHLLAYAAMATGAVMLFASRRTHAAVALALVAMGIALEFAQGALTDSRMADGADALANALGVAVGWGLGRTPVARGLRVLERWLPGGTGTQGRSAS
;
A
#
# COMPACT_ATOMS: atom_id res chain seq x y z
N MET A 1 19.23 -12.72 13.14
CA MET A 1 18.58 -11.59 12.41
C MET A 1 17.07 -11.74 12.56
N ARG A 2 16.33 -10.68 12.92
CA ARG A 2 14.85 -10.76 12.99
C ARG A 2 14.28 -10.83 11.57
N PRO A 3 13.30 -11.69 11.28
CA PRO A 3 12.69 -11.75 9.95
C PRO A 3 12.03 -10.41 9.60
N VAL A 4 12.22 -9.94 8.37
CA VAL A 4 11.68 -8.67 7.87
C VAL A 4 10.16 -8.77 7.67
N LEU A 5 9.71 -9.85 7.03
CA LEU A 5 8.31 -10.17 6.83
C LEU A 5 7.75 -10.96 8.02
N ARG A 6 6.45 -10.80 8.29
CA ARG A 6 5.73 -11.60 9.28
C ARG A 6 5.65 -13.06 8.84
N PRO A 7 5.58 -14.00 9.79
CA PRO A 7 5.27 -15.40 9.47
C PRO A 7 3.83 -15.47 8.95
N LEU A 8 3.74 -15.56 7.62
CA LEU A 8 2.55 -15.80 6.80
C LEU A 8 2.77 -17.11 6.06
N ARG A 9 1.71 -17.74 5.56
CA ARG A 9 1.78 -18.94 4.72
C ARG A 9 2.42 -18.63 3.37
N TRP A 10 2.07 -17.48 2.77
CA TRP A 10 2.59 -17.04 1.46
C TRP A 10 3.15 -15.61 1.49
N PRO A 11 4.20 -15.33 2.31
CA PRO A 11 4.67 -13.97 2.55
C PRO A 11 5.19 -13.28 1.28
N ARG A 12 5.80 -14.04 0.36
CA ARG A 12 6.29 -13.52 -0.93
C ARG A 12 5.14 -13.12 -1.84
N THR A 13 4.08 -13.92 -1.92
CA THR A 13 2.90 -13.60 -2.75
C THR A 13 2.24 -12.32 -2.27
N TRP A 14 2.03 -12.17 -0.97
CA TRP A 14 1.46 -10.94 -0.40
C TRP A 14 2.37 -9.73 -0.59
N PHE A 15 3.69 -9.91 -0.49
CA PHE A 15 4.65 -8.84 -0.76
C PHE A 15 4.61 -8.40 -2.23
N CYS A 16 4.60 -9.34 -3.18
CA CYS A 16 4.46 -9.03 -4.61
C CYS A 16 3.12 -8.35 -4.92
N ALA A 17 2.02 -8.82 -4.33
CA ALA A 17 0.71 -8.20 -4.49
C ALA A 17 0.69 -6.77 -3.94
N TRP A 18 1.33 -6.52 -2.79
CA TRP A 18 1.47 -5.19 -2.22
C TRP A 18 2.34 -4.28 -3.09
N LEU A 19 3.48 -4.75 -3.61
CA LEU A 19 4.31 -3.99 -4.54
C LEU A 19 3.55 -3.66 -5.83
N PHE A 20 2.80 -4.62 -6.38
CA PHE A 20 1.98 -4.41 -7.55
C PHE A 20 0.92 -3.33 -7.30
N PHE A 21 0.28 -3.36 -6.13
CA PHE A 21 -0.67 -2.31 -5.73
C PHE A 21 0.00 -0.93 -5.63
N VAL A 22 1.16 -0.82 -4.98
CA VAL A 22 1.93 0.43 -4.90
C VAL A 22 2.29 0.96 -6.29
N ALA A 23 2.77 0.09 -7.18
CA ALA A 23 3.08 0.46 -8.55
C ALA A 23 1.83 0.89 -9.34
N GLY A 24 0.70 0.20 -9.15
CA GLY A 24 -0.57 0.55 -9.78
C GLY A 24 -1.05 1.93 -9.36
N VAL A 25 -0.97 2.27 -8.06
CA VAL A 25 -1.29 3.62 -7.57
C VAL A 25 -0.36 4.67 -8.18
N ALA A 26 0.95 4.42 -8.20
CA ALA A 26 1.92 5.36 -8.78
C ALA A 26 1.68 5.61 -10.28
N VAL A 27 1.38 4.56 -11.05
CA VAL A 27 1.03 4.68 -12.47
C VAL A 27 -0.28 5.44 -12.64
N ALA A 28 -1.31 5.12 -11.86
CA ALA A 28 -2.60 5.79 -11.93
C ALA A 28 -2.49 7.30 -11.60
N SER A 29 -1.63 7.68 -10.65
CA SER A 29 -1.36 9.08 -10.34
C SER A 29 -0.70 9.84 -11.50
N LEU A 30 0.07 9.17 -12.35
CA LEU A 30 0.74 9.79 -13.51
C LEU A 30 -0.10 9.76 -14.79
N LEU A 31 -1.23 9.04 -14.82
CA LEU A 31 -2.10 9.02 -15.98
C LEU A 31 -2.70 10.43 -16.22
N PRO A 32 -2.74 10.90 -17.49
CA PRO A 32 -3.43 12.13 -17.84
C PRO A 32 -4.89 12.09 -17.36
N ALA A 33 -5.40 13.22 -16.86
CA ALA A 33 -6.76 13.29 -16.33
C ALA A 33 -7.84 12.88 -17.36
N ARG A 34 -7.56 13.09 -18.66
CA ARG A 34 -8.44 12.68 -19.77
C ARG A 34 -8.59 11.15 -19.93
N ASP A 35 -7.63 10.38 -19.43
CA ASP A 35 -7.60 8.92 -19.58
C ASP A 35 -8.22 8.23 -18.35
N LEU A 36 -8.63 9.01 -17.34
CA LEU A 36 -9.27 8.56 -16.11
C LEU A 36 -10.79 8.78 -16.19
N PRO A 37 -11.59 7.95 -15.50
CA PRO A 37 -13.02 8.19 -15.36
C PRO A 37 -13.27 9.57 -14.75
N PRO A 38 -14.35 10.27 -15.15
CA PRO A 38 -14.69 11.55 -14.54
C PRO A 38 -14.98 11.36 -13.05
N LEU A 39 -14.49 12.30 -12.25
CA LEU A 39 -14.71 12.30 -10.81
C LEU A 39 -16.21 12.52 -10.51
N PRO A 40 -16.80 11.73 -9.60
CA PRO A 40 -18.23 11.83 -9.29
C PRO A 40 -18.62 13.17 -8.64
N PHE A 41 -17.70 13.81 -7.89
CA PHE A 41 -17.89 15.11 -7.27
C PHE A 41 -16.54 15.76 -6.94
N GLU A 42 -16.55 17.08 -6.70
CA GLU A 42 -15.35 17.87 -6.36
C GLU A 42 -14.73 17.41 -5.04
N GLY A 43 -13.40 17.20 -5.01
CA GLY A 43 -12.66 16.81 -3.82
C GLY A 43 -12.60 15.30 -3.54
N VAL A 44 -13.24 14.47 -4.35
CA VAL A 44 -13.16 13.00 -4.23
C VAL A 44 -11.75 12.46 -4.52
N ASP A 45 -10.99 13.15 -5.36
CA ASP A 45 -9.57 12.93 -5.62
C ASP A 45 -8.78 12.85 -4.31
N LYS A 46 -8.97 13.81 -3.40
CA LYS A 46 -8.28 13.85 -2.10
C LYS A 46 -8.65 12.65 -1.23
N LEU A 47 -9.90 12.19 -1.31
CA LEU A 47 -10.33 10.99 -0.61
C LEU A 47 -9.69 9.74 -1.21
N GLU A 48 -9.60 9.63 -2.55
CA GLU A 48 -8.90 8.54 -3.24
C GLU A 48 -7.42 8.50 -2.84
N HIS A 49 -6.75 9.65 -2.82
CA HIS A 49 -5.37 9.80 -2.36
C HIS A 49 -5.20 9.34 -0.90
N LEU A 50 -6.04 9.83 0.01
CA LEU A 50 -6.03 9.42 1.41
C LEU A 50 -6.22 7.91 1.57
N LEU A 51 -7.22 7.34 0.90
CA LEU A 51 -7.56 5.92 1.00
C LEU A 51 -6.48 5.03 0.38
N ALA A 52 -5.93 5.40 -0.78
CA ALA A 52 -4.87 4.66 -1.44
C ALA A 52 -3.62 4.59 -0.56
N TYR A 53 -3.19 5.73 0.00
CA TYR A 53 -2.01 5.78 0.87
C TYR A 53 -2.26 5.11 2.22
N ALA A 54 -3.47 5.18 2.77
CA ALA A 54 -3.85 4.41 3.94
C ALA A 54 -3.80 2.90 3.68
N ALA A 55 -4.30 2.44 2.53
CA ALA A 55 -4.27 1.04 2.14
C ALA A 55 -2.82 0.54 1.96
N MET A 56 -1.96 1.31 1.27
CA MET A 56 -0.54 0.97 1.08
C MET A 56 0.19 0.87 2.43
N ALA A 57 0.02 1.85 3.32
CA ALA A 57 0.62 1.83 4.65
C ALA A 57 0.08 0.70 5.54
N THR A 58 -1.22 0.41 5.45
CA THR A 58 -1.85 -0.72 6.17
C THR A 58 -1.32 -2.07 5.68
N GLY A 59 -1.16 -2.23 4.37
CA GLY A 59 -0.54 -3.42 3.77
C GLY A 59 0.87 -3.65 4.30
N ALA A 60 1.69 -2.59 4.38
CA ALA A 60 3.02 -2.65 4.96
C ALA A 60 3.00 -3.09 6.44
N VAL A 61 2.07 -2.56 7.22
CA VAL A 61 1.85 -2.94 8.61
C VAL A 61 1.51 -4.44 8.76
N MET A 62 0.66 -4.97 7.87
CA MET A 62 0.28 -6.39 7.86
C MET A 62 1.41 -7.30 7.39
N LEU A 63 2.29 -6.82 6.51
CA LEU A 63 3.38 -7.59 5.90
C LEU A 63 4.65 -7.62 6.74
N PHE A 64 5.09 -6.47 7.25
CA PHE A 64 6.38 -6.34 7.92
C PHE A 64 6.25 -6.59 9.43
N ALA A 65 7.27 -7.24 10.00
CA ALA A 65 7.29 -7.60 11.42
C ALA A 65 7.83 -6.48 12.33
N SER A 66 8.60 -5.53 11.77
CA SER A 66 9.32 -4.50 12.52
C SER A 66 8.66 -3.13 12.44
N ARG A 67 8.50 -2.46 13.59
CA ARG A 67 8.05 -1.06 13.66
C ARG A 67 8.99 -0.10 12.94
N ARG A 68 10.30 -0.40 12.91
CA ARG A 68 11.27 0.41 12.17
C ARG A 68 11.01 0.32 10.66
N THR A 69 10.66 -0.86 10.17
CA THR A 69 10.27 -1.05 8.76
C THR A 69 8.97 -0.34 8.45
N HIS A 70 7.99 -0.34 9.37
CA HIS A 70 6.76 0.44 9.18
C HIS A 70 7.05 1.94 9.04
N ALA A 71 7.91 2.49 9.91
CA ALA A 71 8.31 3.89 9.82
C ALA A 71 9.07 4.20 8.52
N ALA A 72 10.00 3.32 8.12
CA ALA A 72 10.74 3.49 6.86
C ALA A 72 9.82 3.46 5.63
N VAL A 73 8.85 2.53 5.60
CA VAL A 73 7.87 2.46 4.50
C VAL A 73 6.93 3.67 4.54
N ALA A 74 6.50 4.12 5.71
CA ALA A 74 5.70 5.34 5.84
C ALA A 74 6.43 6.56 5.25
N LEU A 75 7.71 6.75 5.61
CA LEU A 75 8.55 7.82 5.03
C LEU A 75 8.71 7.66 3.52
N ALA A 76 8.95 6.43 3.03
CA ALA A 76 9.07 6.17 1.60
C ALA A 76 7.77 6.47 0.83
N LEU A 77 6.60 6.15 1.40
CA LEU A 77 5.31 6.48 0.80
C LEU A 77 5.08 8.00 0.77
N VAL A 78 5.37 8.72 1.85
CA VAL A 78 5.28 10.19 1.85
C VAL A 78 6.20 10.80 0.79
N ALA A 79 7.45 10.34 0.73
CA ALA A 79 8.41 10.80 -0.29
C ALA A 79 7.92 10.48 -1.71
N MET A 80 7.32 9.29 -1.92
CA MET A 80 6.72 8.92 -3.19
C MET A 80 5.56 9.85 -3.58
N GLY A 81 4.67 10.19 -2.64
CA GLY A 81 3.57 11.14 -2.91
C GLY A 81 4.10 12.51 -3.34
N ILE A 82 5.08 13.06 -2.62
CA ILE A 82 5.72 14.32 -2.98
C ILE A 82 6.38 14.22 -4.38
N ALA A 83 7.08 13.13 -4.66
CA ALA A 83 7.71 12.92 -5.96
C ALA A 83 6.69 12.81 -7.10
N LEU A 84 5.53 12.18 -6.84
CA LEU A 84 4.44 12.07 -7.82
C LEU A 84 3.81 13.44 -8.11
N GLU A 85 3.62 14.31 -7.12
CA GLU A 85 3.16 15.69 -7.36
C GLU A 85 4.10 16.46 -8.31
N PHE A 86 5.40 16.39 -8.05
CA PHE A 86 6.39 17.02 -8.93
C PHE A 86 6.38 16.39 -10.33
N ALA A 87 6.26 15.07 -10.40
CA ALA A 87 6.19 14.36 -11.67
C ALA A 87 4.92 14.69 -12.45
N GLN A 88 3.76 14.86 -11.80
CA GLN A 88 2.52 15.30 -12.44
C GLN A 88 2.69 16.69 -13.05
N GLY A 89 3.20 17.66 -12.26
CA GLY A 89 3.44 19.01 -12.76
C GLY A 89 4.51 19.13 -13.85
N ALA A 90 5.46 18.18 -13.92
CA ALA A 90 6.53 18.17 -14.91
C ALA A 90 6.23 17.33 -16.16
N LEU A 91 5.45 16.25 -16.04
CA LEU A 91 5.26 15.24 -17.09
C LEU A 91 3.86 15.27 -17.70
N THR A 92 2.90 16.00 -17.12
CA THR A 92 1.53 16.03 -17.61
C THR A 92 1.04 17.46 -17.82
N ASP A 93 0.46 17.72 -18.99
CA ASP A 93 -0.08 19.05 -19.31
C ASP A 93 -1.46 19.30 -18.67
N SER A 94 -2.12 18.24 -18.18
CA SER A 94 -3.49 18.29 -17.65
C SER A 94 -3.60 18.11 -16.13
N ARG A 95 -2.53 17.67 -15.44
CA ARG A 95 -2.51 17.66 -13.96
C ARG A 95 -1.63 18.79 -13.46
N MET A 96 -2.15 19.56 -12.54
CA MET A 96 -1.37 20.52 -11.78
C MET A 96 -0.95 19.87 -10.46
N ALA A 97 0.28 20.15 -10.02
CA ALA A 97 0.70 19.75 -8.68
C ALA A 97 -0.20 20.44 -7.63
N ASP A 98 -0.75 19.68 -6.70
CA ASP A 98 -1.63 20.18 -5.63
C ASP A 98 -1.03 19.81 -4.26
N GLY A 99 -0.68 20.83 -3.47
CA GLY A 99 -0.20 20.62 -2.10
C GLY A 99 -1.24 19.91 -1.20
N ALA A 100 -2.53 20.01 -1.54
CA ALA A 100 -3.58 19.30 -0.82
C ALA A 100 -3.55 17.78 -1.08
N ASP A 101 -3.11 17.34 -2.25
CA ASP A 101 -2.96 15.91 -2.58
C ASP A 101 -1.75 15.32 -1.82
N ALA A 102 -0.63 16.06 -1.75
CA ALA A 102 0.50 15.69 -0.88
C ALA A 102 0.08 15.57 0.60
N LEU A 103 -0.76 16.47 1.09
CA LEU A 103 -1.31 16.41 2.45
C LEU A 103 -2.23 15.19 2.63
N ALA A 104 -3.14 14.93 1.68
CA ALA A 104 -4.03 13.77 1.70
C ALA A 104 -3.23 12.45 1.72
N ASN A 105 -2.19 12.36 0.90
CA ASN A 105 -1.25 11.23 0.88
C ASN A 105 -0.61 11.01 2.26
N ALA A 106 -0.06 12.09 2.87
CA ALA A 106 0.59 12.01 4.17
C ALA A 106 -0.37 11.61 5.30
N LEU A 107 -1.60 12.15 5.30
CA LEU A 107 -2.66 11.77 6.24
C LEU A 107 -3.06 10.30 6.05
N GLY A 108 -3.20 9.84 4.81
CA GLY A 108 -3.44 8.44 4.49
C GLY A 108 -2.36 7.53 5.09
N VAL A 109 -1.09 7.86 4.88
CA VAL A 109 0.03 7.13 5.48
C VAL A 109 -0.07 7.09 7.00
N ALA A 110 -0.36 8.22 7.65
CA ALA A 110 -0.48 8.31 9.09
C ALA A 110 -1.62 7.41 9.62
N VAL A 111 -2.79 7.43 8.95
CA VAL A 111 -3.93 6.57 9.26
C VAL A 111 -3.54 5.10 9.14
N GLY A 112 -3.00 4.67 7.99
CA GLY A 112 -2.66 3.27 7.76
C GLY A 112 -1.54 2.76 8.68
N TRP A 113 -0.57 3.60 9.01
CA TRP A 113 0.46 3.27 10.01
C TRP A 113 -0.14 3.16 11.42
N GLY A 114 -1.08 4.04 11.78
CA GLY A 114 -1.83 4.00 13.03
C GLY A 114 -2.58 2.68 13.25
N LEU A 115 -3.15 2.11 12.18
CA LEU A 115 -3.81 0.80 12.20
C LEU A 115 -2.88 -0.37 12.57
N GLY A 116 -1.56 -0.16 12.56
CA GLY A 116 -0.60 -1.13 13.12
C GLY A 116 -0.73 -1.40 14.61
N ARG A 117 -1.45 -0.55 15.33
CA ARG A 117 -1.78 -0.73 16.75
C ARG A 117 -3.11 -1.46 16.97
N THR A 118 -3.87 -1.74 15.91
CA THR A 118 -5.19 -2.36 16.00
C THR A 118 -5.16 -3.82 15.51
N PRO A 119 -6.25 -4.60 15.69
CA PRO A 119 -6.34 -5.96 15.17
C PRO A 119 -6.20 -6.07 13.64
N VAL A 120 -6.41 -4.97 12.91
CA VAL A 120 -6.22 -4.89 11.45
C VAL A 120 -4.84 -5.38 11.03
N ALA A 121 -3.80 -5.16 11.84
CA ALA A 121 -2.45 -5.66 11.58
C ALA A 121 -2.34 -7.20 11.46
N ARG A 122 -3.39 -7.94 11.84
CA ARG A 122 -3.48 -9.41 11.71
C ARG A 122 -4.30 -9.85 10.49
N GLY A 123 -4.84 -8.92 9.71
CA GLY A 123 -5.77 -9.17 8.60
C GLY A 123 -5.29 -10.25 7.64
N LEU A 124 -4.05 -10.15 7.12
CA LEU A 124 -3.50 -11.16 6.21
C LEU A 124 -3.43 -12.57 6.82
N ARG A 125 -3.11 -12.68 8.11
CA ARG A 125 -3.11 -13.99 8.79
C ARG A 125 -4.50 -14.56 8.94
N VAL A 126 -5.50 -13.71 9.16
CA VAL A 126 -6.90 -14.14 9.22
C VAL A 126 -7.35 -14.58 7.83
N LEU A 127 -7.08 -13.78 6.80
CA LEU A 127 -7.41 -14.07 5.40
C LEU A 127 -6.81 -15.41 4.95
N GLU A 128 -5.56 -15.67 5.28
CA GLU A 128 -4.89 -16.95 5.01
C GLU A 128 -5.53 -18.16 5.70
N ARG A 129 -6.32 -17.99 6.77
CA ARG A 129 -7.07 -19.10 7.38
C ARG A 129 -8.32 -19.46 6.59
N TRP A 130 -8.90 -18.48 5.90
CA TRP A 130 -10.09 -18.66 5.07
C TRP A 130 -9.74 -19.19 3.67
N LEU A 131 -8.50 -18.95 3.21
CA LEU A 131 -8.02 -19.49 1.94
C LEU A 131 -7.75 -21.00 2.06
N PRO A 132 -8.40 -21.85 1.23
CA PRO A 132 -8.20 -23.28 1.23
C PRO A 132 -6.70 -23.60 1.21
N GLY A 133 -6.27 -24.43 2.16
CA GLY A 133 -4.92 -24.95 2.10
C GLY A 133 -4.82 -25.91 0.94
N GLY A 134 -4.07 -25.53 -0.10
CA GLY A 134 -3.53 -26.50 -1.04
C GLY A 134 -2.89 -27.63 -0.23
N THR A 135 -3.52 -28.79 -0.27
CA THR A 135 -2.99 -30.04 0.27
C THR A 135 -1.70 -30.32 -0.51
N GLY A 136 -0.57 -30.33 0.19
CA GLY A 136 0.72 -30.45 -0.48
C GLY A 136 1.83 -30.84 0.49
N THR A 137 1.92 -32.15 0.73
CA THR A 137 3.10 -32.89 1.20
C THR A 137 3.64 -32.56 2.60
N GLN A 138 2.92 -32.98 3.64
CA GLN A 138 3.56 -33.63 4.78
C GLN A 138 3.27 -35.13 4.68
N GLY A 139 4.11 -35.85 3.94
CA GLY A 139 3.92 -37.27 3.71
C GLY A 139 5.22 -37.91 3.22
N ARG A 140 6.13 -38.16 4.17
CA ARG A 140 6.98 -39.36 4.33
C ARG A 140 8.30 -39.02 5.00
N SER A 141 8.28 -39.19 6.32
CA SER A 141 9.39 -39.69 7.10
C SER A 141 9.81 -41.08 6.62
N ALA A 142 11.11 -41.33 6.72
CA ALA A 142 11.75 -42.62 6.94
C ALA A 142 11.58 -43.69 5.84
N SER A 143 12.69 -43.90 5.13
CA SER A 143 13.23 -45.23 4.85
C SER A 143 14.73 -45.19 5.06
#